data_AF-A0A7S2XXR8-F1
#
_entry.id   AF-A0A7S2XXR8-F1
#
_cell.length_a   1.000
_cell.length_b   1.000
_cell.length_c   1.000
_cell.angle_alpha   90.00
_cell.angle_beta   90.00
_cell.angle_gamma   90.00
#
_symmetry.space_group_name_H-M   'P 1'
#
loop_
_entity.id
_entity.type
_entity.pdbx_description
1 polymer ?
#
loop_
_entity_poly.entity_id
_entity_poly.type
_entity_poly.pdbx_seq_one_letter_code
_entity_poly.pdbx_strand_id
1 'polypeptide(L)'
;MSPLQIASAYGHAKVVQWLVQNGYGLGVPQDSEDIRDCECDPGYLSFGLCCNWDDQDPQKEGYDPGEPDMNGQWTPLELASLFGHAEVVAWLVTNDQDLPIWLRGGSTRVTTPLHLASARGHLEVAKWLVFVHGQDPTTVEDSEGFTPLELADAHEQQEILDMFMEYSSAHGIDAAAQIKESKDKQKLLLQSRIAAQQKEQDQQLTSMWLQRWNCHDFTAVFKDSRGEPFSPLRRAAYMATVEGAVSESGSSEVSGLSLLEAMLRVGARVNQTSGSNHETALMTAAAGGAEDACALLIKAGADIDVTNKSGSTALILSAQRGHLHIVNLLIKAGADVNMANHYGFTALMLAAEDGYEEIVRVLVEAGTNKNSVDNEGKSALMLAAHRGHQNTVKLLIDQKANVKIKSNQGETALDLAKEKGHQECIKMLGKAAPMHGWW
;
A
#
# COMPACT_ATOMS: atom_id res chain seq x y z
N MET A 1 28.03 -15.88 -26.05
CA MET A 1 27.54 -16.46 -27.31
C MET A 1 28.68 -16.95 -28.19
N SER A 2 28.60 -18.19 -28.68
CA SER A 2 29.52 -18.79 -29.65
C SER A 2 29.33 -18.20 -31.06
N PRO A 3 30.32 -18.34 -31.98
CA PRO A 3 30.17 -17.92 -33.37
C PRO A 3 28.94 -18.51 -34.07
N LEU A 4 28.57 -19.74 -33.70
CA LEU A 4 27.39 -20.43 -34.23
C LEU A 4 26.08 -19.82 -33.72
N GLN A 5 26.01 -19.45 -32.45
CA GLN A 5 24.86 -18.73 -31.87
C GLN A 5 24.68 -17.36 -32.53
N ILE A 6 25.76 -16.61 -32.73
CA ILE A 6 25.73 -15.31 -33.40
C ILE A 6 25.27 -15.45 -34.86
N ALA A 7 25.88 -16.37 -35.62
CA ALA A 7 25.51 -16.60 -37.01
C ALA A 7 24.03 -17.02 -37.16
N SER A 8 23.50 -17.76 -36.18
CA SER A 8 22.10 -18.18 -36.15
C SER A 8 21.15 -17.05 -35.77
N ALA A 9 21.53 -16.16 -34.84
CA ALA A 9 20.74 -14.99 -34.46
C ALA A 9 20.64 -13.94 -35.58
N TYR A 10 21.65 -13.84 -36.45
CA TYR A 10 21.68 -12.92 -37.59
C TYR A 10 21.28 -13.55 -38.94
N GLY A 11 20.91 -14.83 -38.97
CA GLY A 11 20.40 -15.48 -40.18
C GLY A 11 21.46 -15.79 -41.24
N HIS A 12 22.74 -15.90 -40.86
CA HIS A 12 23.83 -16.18 -41.79
C HIS A 12 23.94 -17.67 -42.12
N ALA A 13 22.97 -18.21 -42.87
CA ALA A 13 22.85 -19.65 -43.16
C ALA A 13 24.13 -20.30 -43.71
N LYS A 14 24.87 -19.63 -44.60
CA LYS A 14 26.16 -20.13 -45.14
C LYS A 14 27.25 -20.19 -44.07
N VAL A 15 27.25 -19.26 -43.12
CA VAL A 15 28.20 -19.23 -42.00
C VAL A 15 27.84 -20.31 -41.00
N VAL A 16 26.55 -20.50 -40.70
CA VAL A 16 26.05 -21.61 -39.87
C VAL A 16 26.47 -22.96 -40.45
N GLN A 17 26.24 -23.18 -41.75
CA GLN A 17 26.64 -24.40 -42.46
C GLN A 17 28.14 -24.66 -42.35
N TRP A 18 28.94 -23.63 -42.62
CA TRP A 18 30.39 -23.73 -42.57
C TRP A 18 30.87 -24.05 -41.15
N LEU A 19 30.33 -23.39 -40.12
CA LEU A 19 30.72 -23.63 -38.72
C LEU A 19 30.40 -25.06 -38.29
N VAL A 20 29.20 -25.58 -38.58
CA VAL A 20 28.83 -26.94 -38.19
C VAL A 20 29.66 -27.99 -38.93
N GLN A 21 29.94 -27.79 -40.23
CA GLN A 21 30.84 -28.66 -41.00
C GLN A 21 32.28 -28.70 -40.46
N ASN A 22 32.70 -27.67 -39.73
CA ASN A 22 34.02 -27.57 -39.10
C ASN A 22 33.99 -27.96 -37.61
N GLY A 23 32.95 -28.67 -37.15
CA GLY A 23 32.92 -29.31 -35.83
C GLY A 23 32.45 -28.40 -34.68
N TYR A 24 31.86 -27.23 -34.96
CA TYR A 24 31.23 -26.42 -33.92
C TYR A 24 29.93 -27.10 -33.46
N GLY A 25 29.88 -27.48 -32.18
CA GLY A 25 28.76 -28.21 -31.59
C GLY A 25 27.44 -27.43 -31.58
N LEU A 26 26.34 -28.16 -31.80
CA LEU A 26 24.97 -27.63 -31.83
C LEU A 26 24.34 -27.43 -30.43
N GLY A 27 24.99 -27.97 -29.39
CA GLY A 27 24.57 -27.87 -28.00
C GLY A 27 25.10 -26.63 -27.27
N VAL A 28 24.60 -26.42 -26.06
CA VAL A 28 25.11 -25.39 -25.14
C VAL A 28 26.48 -25.84 -24.57
N PRO A 29 27.51 -24.99 -24.51
CA PRO A 29 28.78 -25.34 -23.87
C PRO A 29 28.53 -25.79 -22.42
N GLN A 30 28.97 -26.99 -22.03
CA GLN A 30 28.88 -27.47 -20.65
C GLN A 30 29.99 -26.84 -19.83
N ASP A 31 29.61 -25.86 -19.00
CA ASP A 31 30.41 -25.27 -17.93
C ASP A 31 31.75 -24.59 -18.34
N SER A 32 32.10 -23.55 -17.59
CA SER A 32 33.26 -22.68 -17.83
C SER A 32 34.64 -23.34 -17.69
N GLU A 33 34.72 -24.67 -17.53
CA GLU A 33 35.98 -25.41 -17.37
C GLU A 33 36.53 -25.94 -18.70
N ASP A 34 35.69 -26.24 -19.71
CA ASP A 34 36.15 -26.76 -21.01
C ASP A 34 36.82 -25.70 -21.91
N ILE A 35 36.85 -24.44 -21.48
CA ILE A 35 37.53 -23.35 -22.18
C ILE A 35 39.01 -23.25 -21.77
N ARG A 36 39.47 -23.96 -20.74
CA ARG A 36 40.85 -23.84 -20.24
C ARG A 36 41.88 -24.80 -20.84
N ASP A 37 41.47 -25.90 -21.46
CA ASP A 37 42.42 -26.95 -21.92
C ASP A 37 42.49 -27.16 -23.44
N CYS A 38 42.02 -26.19 -24.25
CA CYS A 38 42.40 -26.11 -25.66
C CYS A 38 43.55 -25.11 -25.84
N GLU A 39 44.77 -25.55 -25.52
CA GLU A 39 45.98 -24.97 -26.10
C GLU A 39 45.95 -25.22 -27.62
N CYS A 40 45.35 -24.30 -28.40
CA CYS A 40 45.76 -23.97 -29.77
C CYS A 40 44.99 -22.75 -30.32
N ASP A 41 45.78 -21.70 -30.56
CA ASP A 41 45.67 -20.64 -31.58
C ASP A 41 44.84 -19.34 -31.36
N PRO A 42 45.43 -18.17 -31.70
CA PRO A 42 44.90 -16.84 -31.40
C PRO A 42 43.89 -16.39 -32.47
N GLY A 43 42.60 -16.55 -32.22
CA GLY A 43 41.56 -16.12 -33.15
C GLY A 43 40.20 -15.73 -32.53
N TYR A 44 40.09 -15.69 -31.20
CA TYR A 44 38.85 -15.32 -30.52
C TYR A 44 38.66 -13.79 -30.51
N LEU A 45 38.01 -13.25 -31.54
CA LEU A 45 37.37 -11.93 -31.50
C LEU A 45 36.05 -12.07 -30.74
N SER A 46 36.08 -11.82 -29.44
CA SER A 46 34.87 -11.57 -28.65
C SER A 46 34.24 -10.24 -29.09
N PHE A 47 33.37 -10.28 -30.10
CA PHE A 47 32.50 -9.15 -30.38
C PHE A 47 31.37 -9.14 -29.35
N GLY A 48 31.57 -8.36 -28.29
CA GLY A 48 30.50 -7.96 -27.38
C GLY A 48 29.51 -7.08 -28.14
N LEU A 49 28.29 -7.57 -28.32
CA LEU A 49 27.14 -6.78 -28.72
C LEU A 49 26.08 -6.95 -27.64
N CYS A 50 26.13 -6.04 -26.66
CA CYS A 50 24.98 -5.69 -25.86
C CYS A 50 23.89 -5.17 -26.81
N CYS A 51 22.72 -5.80 -26.81
CA CYS A 51 21.52 -5.11 -27.26
C CYS A 51 21.25 -3.98 -26.26
N ASN A 52 21.40 -2.73 -26.71
CA ASN A 52 20.97 -1.54 -25.99
C ASN A 52 19.51 -1.67 -25.58
N TRP A 53 19.25 -1.84 -24.28
CA TRP A 53 18.16 -1.19 -23.57
C TRP A 53 18.80 -0.26 -22.54
N ASP A 54 18.57 1.03 -22.75
CA ASP A 54 18.90 2.24 -21.97
C ASP A 54 20.05 2.22 -20.95
N ASP A 55 21.04 3.08 -21.23
CA ASP A 55 22.00 3.76 -20.34
C ASP A 55 21.95 3.37 -18.85
N GLN A 56 22.97 2.67 -18.32
CA GLN A 56 23.67 3.07 -17.07
C GLN A 56 25.13 2.58 -17.05
N ASP A 57 26.00 3.54 -16.74
CA ASP A 57 27.45 3.52 -16.50
C ASP A 57 27.95 2.36 -15.58
N PRO A 58 28.94 1.55 -15.98
CA PRO A 58 29.40 0.36 -15.23
C PRO A 58 30.38 0.66 -14.08
N GLN A 59 30.54 1.92 -13.63
CA GLN A 59 31.43 2.26 -12.50
C GLN A 59 30.74 2.51 -11.15
N LYS A 60 29.49 2.11 -10.94
CA LYS A 60 28.88 2.12 -9.60
C LYS A 60 29.15 0.82 -8.85
N GLU A 61 29.93 0.92 -7.78
CA GLU A 61 30.06 -0.09 -6.72
C GLU A 61 28.66 -0.53 -6.24
N GLY A 62 28.37 -1.84 -6.39
CA GLY A 62 27.08 -2.42 -6.00
C GLY A 62 26.59 -3.57 -6.89
N TYR A 63 27.47 -4.26 -7.61
CA TYR A 63 27.12 -5.46 -8.38
C TYR A 63 26.84 -6.63 -7.42
N ASP A 64 25.57 -7.02 -7.32
CA ASP A 64 25.08 -8.21 -6.61
C ASP A 64 25.33 -9.45 -7.50
N PRO A 65 26.10 -10.47 -7.06
CA PRO A 65 26.47 -11.61 -7.91
C PRO A 65 25.33 -12.64 -8.08
N GLY A 66 24.08 -12.22 -7.99
CA GLY A 66 22.90 -13.09 -7.90
C GLY A 66 22.12 -13.34 -9.20
N GLU A 67 22.40 -12.63 -10.29
CA GLU A 67 21.74 -12.88 -11.58
C GLU A 67 22.60 -13.79 -12.47
N PRO A 68 22.09 -14.96 -12.90
CA PRO A 68 22.81 -15.79 -13.86
C PRO A 68 22.85 -15.04 -15.20
N ASP A 69 24.07 -14.77 -15.62
CA ASP A 69 24.49 -14.30 -16.92
C ASP A 69 23.81 -15.09 -18.07
N MET A 70 22.73 -14.52 -18.62
CA MET A 70 21.89 -15.11 -19.68
C MET A 70 22.62 -15.38 -21.03
N ASN A 71 23.87 -14.96 -21.18
CA ASN A 71 24.60 -14.90 -22.46
C ASN A 71 25.16 -16.25 -22.94
N GLY A 72 24.94 -17.33 -22.19
CA GLY A 72 25.40 -18.69 -22.47
C GLY A 72 24.31 -19.75 -22.70
N GLN A 73 23.02 -19.46 -22.47
CA GLN A 73 22.00 -20.51 -22.32
C GLN A 73 21.19 -20.85 -23.58
N TRP A 74 21.22 -20.02 -24.63
CA TRP A 74 20.35 -20.16 -25.81
C TRP A 74 20.94 -21.06 -26.90
N THR A 75 20.18 -22.01 -27.44
CA THR A 75 20.63 -22.85 -28.55
C THR A 75 20.62 -22.09 -29.88
N PRO A 76 21.45 -22.48 -30.87
CA PRO A 76 21.38 -21.94 -32.23
C PRO A 76 19.97 -22.02 -32.85
N LEU A 77 19.24 -23.11 -32.56
CA LEU A 77 17.87 -23.33 -33.03
C LEU A 77 16.88 -22.35 -32.40
N GLU A 78 17.00 -22.08 -31.10
CA GLU A 78 16.15 -21.11 -30.38
C GLU A 78 16.38 -19.69 -30.88
N LEU A 79 17.63 -19.28 -31.09
CA LEU A 79 17.96 -17.96 -31.62
C LEU A 79 17.42 -17.80 -33.05
N ALA A 80 17.64 -18.79 -33.92
CA ALA A 80 17.10 -18.77 -35.26
C ALA A 80 15.56 -18.72 -35.27
N SER A 81 14.91 -19.41 -34.31
CA SER A 81 13.46 -19.45 -34.18
C SER A 81 12.87 -18.17 -33.59
N LEU A 82 13.57 -17.52 -32.65
CA LEU A 82 13.18 -16.23 -32.06
C LEU A 82 13.23 -15.09 -33.10
N PHE A 83 14.25 -15.09 -33.96
CA PHE A 83 14.46 -14.04 -34.96
C PHE A 83 13.86 -14.34 -36.33
N GLY A 84 13.28 -15.55 -36.54
CA GLY A 84 12.54 -15.87 -37.76
C GLY A 84 13.39 -16.33 -38.94
N HIS A 85 14.59 -16.83 -38.69
CA HIS A 85 15.53 -17.25 -39.74
C HIS A 85 15.21 -18.65 -40.26
N ALA A 86 14.12 -18.75 -41.05
CA ALA A 86 13.60 -20.01 -41.56
C ALA A 86 14.64 -20.85 -42.32
N GLU A 87 15.56 -20.24 -43.08
CA GLU A 87 16.63 -20.97 -43.77
C GLU A 87 17.62 -21.63 -42.81
N VAL A 88 17.94 -20.96 -41.71
CA VAL A 88 18.81 -21.51 -40.66
C VAL A 88 18.09 -22.63 -39.93
N VAL A 89 16.83 -22.42 -39.54
CA VAL A 89 15.99 -23.44 -38.89
C VAL A 89 15.81 -24.67 -39.77
N ALA A 90 15.46 -24.48 -41.04
CA ALA A 90 15.30 -25.56 -42.02
C ALA A 90 16.58 -26.39 -42.13
N TRP A 91 17.73 -25.73 -42.21
CA TRP A 91 19.01 -26.43 -42.28
C TRP A 91 19.32 -27.18 -40.98
N LEU A 92 19.16 -26.56 -39.81
CA LEU A 92 19.43 -27.21 -38.53
C LEU A 92 18.57 -28.47 -38.33
N VAL A 93 17.24 -28.34 -38.49
CA VAL A 93 16.26 -29.42 -38.31
C VAL A 93 16.46 -30.58 -39.29
N THR A 94 16.95 -30.31 -40.50
CA THR A 94 17.18 -31.36 -41.51
C THR A 94 18.50 -32.11 -41.34
N ASN A 95 19.48 -31.51 -40.67
CA ASN A 95 20.81 -32.10 -40.49
C ASN A 95 21.01 -32.76 -39.12
N ASP A 96 20.17 -32.43 -38.15
CA ASP A 96 20.16 -33.07 -36.83
C ASP A 96 18.73 -33.11 -36.28
N GLN A 97 18.18 -34.32 -36.11
CA GLN A 97 16.82 -34.52 -35.58
C GLN A 97 16.79 -34.64 -34.05
N ASP A 98 17.95 -34.81 -33.41
CA ASP A 98 18.06 -34.99 -31.95
C ASP A 98 18.43 -33.66 -31.25
N LEU A 99 18.13 -32.52 -31.89
CA LEU A 99 18.44 -31.20 -31.38
C LEU A 99 17.75 -30.96 -30.02
N PRO A 100 18.46 -30.35 -29.05
CA PRO A 100 17.84 -29.98 -27.78
C PRO A 100 16.76 -28.92 -28.01
N ILE A 101 15.52 -29.28 -27.70
CA ILE A 101 14.33 -28.42 -27.84
C ILE A 101 14.03 -27.57 -26.59
N TRP A 102 14.94 -27.56 -25.60
CA TRP A 102 14.70 -27.07 -24.25
C TRP A 102 15.83 -26.15 -23.71
N LEU A 103 15.52 -24.90 -23.35
CA LEU A 103 16.28 -24.00 -22.46
C LEU A 103 16.48 -24.52 -21.00
N ARG A 104 17.71 -24.60 -20.50
CA ARG A 104 17.95 -24.91 -19.07
C ARG A 104 17.85 -23.66 -18.19
N GLY A 105 16.67 -23.42 -17.62
CA GLY A 105 16.47 -22.56 -16.44
C GLY A 105 16.27 -23.43 -15.18
N GLY A 106 16.71 -22.97 -14.01
CA GLY A 106 16.66 -23.74 -12.76
C GLY A 106 15.28 -24.37 -12.45
N SER A 107 15.31 -25.62 -11.99
CA SER A 107 14.25 -26.48 -11.39
C SER A 107 12.83 -26.57 -11.97
N THR A 108 12.29 -25.70 -12.82
CA THR A 108 10.90 -25.85 -13.31
C THR A 108 10.65 -25.27 -14.71
N ARG A 109 10.46 -26.18 -15.68
CA ARG A 109 9.89 -26.06 -17.05
C ARG A 109 10.50 -25.03 -18.01
N VAL A 110 10.42 -25.36 -19.30
CA VAL A 110 11.36 -24.92 -20.32
C VAL A 110 10.65 -24.41 -21.59
N THR A 111 11.00 -23.21 -22.06
CA THR A 111 10.52 -22.63 -23.33
C THR A 111 11.16 -23.34 -24.54
N THR A 112 10.35 -23.72 -25.53
CA THR A 112 10.83 -24.38 -26.76
C THR A 112 11.01 -23.41 -27.93
N PRO A 113 11.78 -23.78 -28.97
CA PRO A 113 11.81 -23.04 -30.24
C PRO A 113 10.43 -22.73 -30.82
N LEU A 114 9.46 -23.65 -30.66
CA LEU A 114 8.10 -23.46 -31.14
C LEU A 114 7.33 -22.41 -30.33
N HIS A 115 7.55 -22.29 -29.01
CA HIS A 115 6.98 -21.18 -28.22
C HIS A 115 7.47 -19.83 -28.74
N LEU A 116 8.78 -19.71 -29.03
CA LEU A 116 9.40 -18.49 -29.53
C LEU A 116 8.86 -18.09 -30.91
N ALA A 117 8.77 -19.05 -31.83
CA ALA A 117 8.22 -18.83 -33.16
C ALA A 117 6.73 -18.45 -33.12
N SER A 118 5.96 -19.09 -32.24
CA SER A 118 4.53 -18.85 -32.07
C SER A 118 4.23 -17.50 -31.45
N ALA A 119 5.04 -17.03 -30.50
CA ALA A 119 4.87 -15.70 -29.90
C ALA A 119 5.26 -14.54 -30.85
N ARG A 120 6.14 -14.79 -31.82
CA ARG A 120 6.69 -13.78 -32.74
C ARG A 120 6.07 -13.78 -34.14
N GLY A 121 5.22 -14.75 -34.47
CA GLY A 121 4.55 -14.82 -35.77
C GLY A 121 5.40 -15.40 -36.89
N HIS A 122 6.44 -16.18 -36.58
CA HIS A 122 7.34 -16.74 -37.59
C HIS A 122 6.74 -18.02 -38.21
N LEU A 123 5.76 -17.86 -39.11
CA LEU A 123 4.99 -18.96 -39.70
C LEU A 123 5.88 -20.04 -40.34
N GLU A 124 6.85 -19.64 -41.16
CA GLU A 124 7.72 -20.59 -41.87
C GLU A 124 8.61 -21.38 -40.90
N VAL A 125 9.09 -20.75 -39.83
CA VAL A 125 9.82 -21.44 -38.75
C VAL A 125 8.89 -22.44 -38.06
N ALA A 126 7.68 -22.04 -37.69
CA ALA A 126 6.71 -22.91 -37.03
C ALA A 126 6.37 -24.14 -37.89
N LYS A 127 6.24 -23.99 -39.22
CA LYS A 127 6.04 -25.11 -40.15
C LYS A 127 7.19 -26.12 -40.10
N TRP A 128 8.44 -25.66 -40.12
CA TRP A 128 9.60 -26.55 -40.02
C TRP A 128 9.63 -27.29 -38.67
N LEU A 129 9.30 -26.60 -37.58
CA LEU A 129 9.30 -27.20 -36.25
C LEU A 129 8.17 -28.22 -36.04
N VAL A 130 6.97 -27.97 -36.57
CA VAL A 130 5.82 -28.90 -36.43
C VAL A 130 5.90 -30.06 -37.40
N PHE A 131 6.06 -29.78 -38.70
CA PHE A 131 5.90 -30.81 -39.74
C PHE A 131 7.18 -31.58 -40.06
N VAL A 132 8.35 -31.04 -39.72
CA VAL A 132 9.64 -31.69 -40.02
C VAL A 132 10.35 -32.12 -38.74
N HIS A 133 10.44 -31.26 -37.74
CA HIS A 133 11.03 -31.62 -36.44
C HIS A 133 10.06 -32.40 -35.54
N GLY A 134 8.74 -32.29 -35.74
CA GLY A 134 7.73 -33.02 -34.96
C GLY A 134 7.42 -32.44 -33.58
N GLN A 135 7.58 -31.12 -33.39
CA GLN A 135 7.18 -30.47 -32.12
C GLN A 135 5.66 -30.34 -32.02
N ASP A 136 5.10 -30.69 -30.85
CA ASP A 136 3.67 -30.58 -30.57
C ASP A 136 3.30 -29.16 -30.08
N PRO A 137 2.39 -28.44 -30.76
CA PRO A 137 1.95 -27.10 -30.37
C PRO A 137 0.95 -27.07 -29.20
N THR A 138 0.46 -28.21 -28.70
CA THR A 138 -0.73 -28.26 -27.82
C THR A 138 -0.48 -28.84 -26.42
N THR A 139 0.63 -29.54 -26.20
CA THR A 139 0.86 -30.29 -24.95
C THR A 139 1.97 -29.74 -24.07
N VAL A 140 2.95 -29.09 -24.69
CA VAL A 140 4.14 -28.61 -23.98
C VAL A 140 3.85 -27.23 -23.43
N GLU A 141 4.03 -27.06 -22.13
CA GLU A 141 3.88 -25.77 -21.44
C GLU A 141 5.24 -25.14 -21.13
N ASP A 142 5.37 -23.84 -21.35
CA ASP A 142 6.52 -23.03 -20.95
C ASP A 142 6.57 -22.75 -19.43
N SER A 143 7.49 -21.89 -18.99
CA SER A 143 7.66 -21.50 -17.59
C SER A 143 6.46 -20.76 -16.99
N GLU A 144 5.63 -20.11 -17.81
CA GLU A 144 4.39 -19.45 -17.38
C GLU A 144 3.17 -20.39 -17.51
N GLY A 145 3.41 -21.60 -18.01
CA GLY A 145 2.45 -22.66 -18.19
C GLY A 145 1.60 -22.50 -19.46
N PHE A 146 2.10 -21.81 -20.49
CA PHE A 146 1.42 -21.64 -21.77
C PHE A 146 1.97 -22.58 -22.82
N THR A 147 1.08 -23.11 -23.67
CA THR A 147 1.45 -23.89 -24.85
C THR A 147 1.76 -22.99 -26.06
N PRO A 148 2.44 -23.49 -27.10
CA PRO A 148 2.65 -22.71 -28.32
C PRO A 148 1.34 -22.25 -28.98
N LEU A 149 0.29 -23.08 -28.93
CA LEU A 149 -1.06 -22.74 -29.37
C LEU A 149 -1.63 -21.54 -28.61
N GLU A 150 -1.53 -21.57 -27.28
CA GLU A 150 -2.03 -20.50 -26.42
C GLU A 150 -1.22 -19.21 -26.60
N LEU A 151 0.09 -19.30 -26.84
CA LEU A 151 0.93 -18.14 -27.17
C LEU A 151 0.58 -17.52 -28.53
N ALA A 152 0.25 -18.35 -29.53
CA ALA A 152 -0.18 -17.85 -30.83
C ALA A 152 -1.50 -17.07 -30.73
N ASP A 153 -2.47 -17.53 -29.94
CA ASP A 153 -3.72 -16.79 -29.66
C ASP A 153 -3.45 -15.53 -28.81
N ALA A 154 -2.59 -15.62 -27.78
CA ALA A 154 -2.25 -14.50 -26.91
C ALA A 154 -1.58 -13.33 -27.65
N HIS A 155 -0.75 -13.64 -28.65
CA HIS A 155 -0.02 -12.66 -29.44
C HIS A 155 -0.67 -12.36 -30.79
N GLU A 156 -1.93 -12.78 -30.99
CA GLU A 156 -2.74 -12.51 -32.19
C GLU A 156 -2.08 -13.00 -33.50
N GLN A 157 -1.34 -14.10 -33.43
CA GLN A 157 -0.64 -14.69 -34.58
C GLN A 157 -1.58 -15.61 -35.38
N GLN A 158 -2.54 -15.00 -36.08
CA GLN A 158 -3.65 -15.71 -36.72
C GLN A 158 -3.19 -16.81 -37.70
N GLU A 159 -2.15 -16.56 -38.50
CA GLU A 159 -1.67 -17.55 -39.47
C GLU A 159 -1.07 -18.80 -38.82
N ILE A 160 -0.41 -18.63 -37.68
CA ILE A 160 0.12 -19.76 -36.88
C ILE A 160 -1.02 -20.45 -36.14
N LEU A 161 -1.97 -19.67 -35.60
CA LEU A 161 -3.14 -20.20 -34.91
C LEU A 161 -3.98 -21.07 -35.84
N ASP A 162 -4.25 -20.62 -37.06
CA ASP A 162 -4.98 -21.38 -38.08
C ASP A 162 -4.26 -22.71 -38.40
N MET A 163 -2.92 -22.68 -38.55
CA MET A 163 -2.11 -23.88 -38.74
C MET A 163 -2.22 -24.86 -37.56
N PHE A 164 -2.16 -24.37 -36.33
CA PHE A 164 -2.26 -25.22 -35.15
C PHE A 164 -3.67 -25.74 -34.91
N MET A 165 -4.71 -25.00 -35.30
CA MET A 165 -6.09 -25.46 -35.27
C MET A 165 -6.32 -26.60 -36.29
N GLU A 166 -5.73 -26.49 -37.49
CA GLU A 166 -5.72 -27.58 -38.48
C GLU A 166 -4.96 -28.81 -37.96
N TYR A 167 -3.78 -28.61 -37.37
CA TYR A 167 -3.00 -29.67 -36.72
C TYR A 167 -3.82 -30.38 -35.63
N SER A 168 -4.47 -29.60 -34.75
CA SER A 168 -5.27 -30.13 -33.64
C SER A 168 -6.48 -30.93 -34.11
N SER A 169 -7.16 -30.44 -35.16
CA SER A 169 -8.28 -31.15 -35.81
C SER A 169 -7.83 -32.51 -36.38
N ALA A 170 -6.65 -32.55 -37.02
CA ALA A 170 -6.09 -33.78 -37.57
C ALA A 170 -5.71 -34.81 -36.49
N HIS A 171 -5.38 -34.37 -35.27
CA HIS A 171 -4.98 -35.21 -34.14
C HIS A 171 -6.12 -35.44 -33.13
N GLY A 172 -7.33 -34.91 -33.37
CA GLY A 172 -8.50 -35.08 -32.50
C GLY A 172 -8.42 -34.32 -31.17
N ILE A 173 -7.67 -33.22 -31.12
CA ILE A 173 -7.44 -32.40 -29.93
C ILE A 173 -8.44 -31.23 -29.91
N ASP A 174 -9.11 -30.98 -28.79
CA ASP A 174 -10.02 -29.85 -28.60
C ASP A 174 -9.26 -28.55 -28.27
N ALA A 175 -8.57 -28.02 -29.27
CA ALA A 175 -7.81 -26.77 -29.17
C ALA A 175 -8.68 -25.55 -28.78
N ALA A 176 -9.98 -25.57 -29.11
CA ALA A 176 -10.89 -24.49 -28.77
C ALA A 176 -11.18 -24.43 -27.26
N ALA A 177 -11.25 -25.59 -26.59
CA ALA A 177 -11.37 -25.65 -25.14
C ALA A 177 -10.09 -25.15 -24.43
N GLN A 178 -8.90 -25.52 -24.93
CA GLN A 178 -7.62 -25.06 -24.38
C GLN A 178 -7.46 -23.53 -24.45
N ILE A 179 -7.76 -22.93 -25.62
CA ILE A 179 -7.71 -21.47 -25.81
C ILE A 179 -8.66 -20.76 -24.81
N LYS A 180 -9.84 -21.33 -24.55
CA LYS A 180 -10.80 -20.76 -23.60
C LYS A 180 -10.26 -20.77 -22.17
N GLU A 181 -9.67 -21.89 -21.73
CA GLU A 181 -9.06 -22.03 -20.41
C GLU A 181 -7.86 -21.09 -20.22
N SER A 182 -7.05 -20.91 -21.27
CA SER A 182 -5.94 -19.95 -21.30
C SER A 182 -6.38 -18.50 -21.10
N LYS A 183 -7.49 -18.07 -21.72
CA LYS A 183 -8.04 -16.71 -21.53
C LYS A 183 -8.45 -16.42 -20.09
N ASP A 184 -9.00 -17.42 -19.40
CA ASP A 184 -9.32 -17.32 -17.98
C ASP A 184 -8.06 -17.28 -17.11
N LYS A 185 -7.03 -18.08 -17.46
CA LYS A 185 -5.71 -18.06 -16.80
C LYS A 185 -4.99 -16.71 -16.96
N GLN A 186 -4.99 -16.14 -18.16
CA GLN A 186 -4.41 -14.81 -18.45
C GLN A 186 -5.11 -13.70 -17.67
N LYS A 187 -6.45 -13.74 -17.59
CA LYS A 187 -7.23 -12.78 -16.79
C LYS A 187 -6.88 -12.86 -15.31
N LEU A 188 -6.71 -14.07 -14.77
CA LEU A 188 -6.33 -14.28 -13.38
C LEU A 188 -4.88 -13.81 -13.10
N LEU A 189 -3.94 -14.13 -14.00
CA LEU A 189 -2.54 -13.67 -13.94
C LEU A 189 -2.44 -12.14 -14.01
N LEU A 190 -3.22 -11.50 -14.89
CA LEU A 190 -3.27 -10.04 -14.98
C LEU A 190 -3.82 -9.42 -13.70
N GLN A 191 -4.88 -10.00 -13.11
CA GLN A 191 -5.41 -9.54 -11.83
C GLN A 191 -4.41 -9.70 -10.69
N SER A 192 -3.67 -10.82 -10.63
CA SER A 192 -2.63 -11.00 -9.62
C SER A 192 -1.43 -10.08 -9.83
N ARG A 193 -1.05 -9.80 -11.09
CA ARG A 193 0.02 -8.84 -11.42
C ARG A 193 -0.37 -7.41 -11.07
N ILE A 194 -1.60 -6.99 -11.36
CA ILE A 194 -2.12 -5.67 -10.95
C ILE A 194 -2.14 -5.56 -9.42
N ALA A 195 -2.59 -6.61 -8.71
CA ALA A 195 -2.58 -6.63 -7.25
C ALA A 195 -1.14 -6.59 -6.68
N ALA A 196 -0.20 -7.30 -7.29
CA ALA A 196 1.21 -7.30 -6.89
C ALA A 196 1.88 -5.95 -7.19
N GLN A 197 1.61 -5.36 -8.35
CA GLN A 197 2.14 -4.06 -8.75
C GLN A 197 1.57 -2.94 -7.88
N GLN A 198 0.29 -3.00 -7.52
CA GLN A 198 -0.29 -2.07 -6.55
C GLN A 198 0.36 -2.22 -5.17
N LYS A 199 0.59 -3.46 -4.71
CA LYS A 199 1.27 -3.72 -3.44
C LYS A 199 2.72 -3.24 -3.46
N GLU A 200 3.42 -3.43 -4.57
CA GLU A 200 4.79 -2.96 -4.75
C GLU A 200 4.85 -1.44 -4.84
N GLN A 201 3.92 -0.81 -5.54
CA GLN A 201 3.80 0.65 -5.59
C GLN A 201 3.47 1.23 -4.21
N ASP A 202 2.60 0.60 -3.44
CA ASP A 202 2.28 0.99 -2.06
C ASP A 202 3.52 0.80 -1.14
N GLN A 203 4.29 -0.27 -1.33
CA GLN A 203 5.55 -0.51 -0.62
C GLN A 203 6.65 0.49 -1.02
N GLN A 204 6.77 0.83 -2.29
CA GLN A 204 7.73 1.82 -2.82
C GLN A 204 7.37 3.23 -2.38
N LEU A 205 6.08 3.60 -2.38
CA LEU A 205 5.64 4.84 -1.74
C LEU A 205 6.06 4.82 -0.27
N THR A 206 5.73 3.77 0.47
CA THR A 206 6.06 3.66 1.91
C THR A 206 7.57 3.75 2.16
N SER A 207 8.41 3.11 1.34
CA SER A 207 9.86 3.14 1.47
C SER A 207 10.46 4.50 1.08
N MET A 208 9.96 5.12 0.01
CA MET A 208 10.29 6.49 -0.39
C MET A 208 9.93 7.48 0.72
N TRP A 209 8.75 7.33 1.35
CA TRP A 209 8.32 8.14 2.48
C TRP A 209 9.19 7.90 3.72
N LEU A 210 9.47 6.64 4.07
CA LEU A 210 10.37 6.29 5.18
C LEU A 210 11.77 6.88 4.97
N GLN A 211 12.33 6.82 3.75
CA GLN A 211 13.63 7.40 3.42
C GLN A 211 13.63 8.92 3.48
N ARG A 212 12.61 9.58 2.92
CA ARG A 212 12.47 11.04 2.99
C ARG A 212 12.17 11.54 4.40
N TRP A 213 11.57 10.71 5.24
CA TRP A 213 11.33 10.96 6.67
C TRP A 213 12.53 10.73 7.58
N ASN A 214 13.51 9.92 7.16
CA ASN A 214 14.72 9.67 7.93
C ASN A 214 15.76 10.78 7.75
N CYS A 215 15.45 11.86 7.02
CA CYS A 215 16.27 13.06 7.07
C CYS A 215 16.15 13.66 8.48
N HIS A 216 17.31 13.90 9.10
CA HIS A 216 17.43 14.32 10.50
C HIS A 216 16.61 15.57 10.86
N ASP A 217 16.19 16.37 9.87
CA ASP A 217 15.45 17.62 10.03
C ASP A 217 13.94 17.41 10.28
N PHE A 218 13.29 16.45 9.60
CA PHE A 218 11.84 16.24 9.74
C PHE A 218 11.48 15.60 11.07
N THR A 219 12.34 14.75 11.63
CA THR A 219 12.13 14.14 12.96
C THR A 219 12.16 15.18 14.09
N ALA A 220 12.79 16.34 13.89
CA ALA A 220 12.82 17.41 14.90
C ALA A 220 11.46 18.11 15.04
N VAL A 221 10.66 18.18 13.96
CA VAL A 221 9.38 18.91 13.91
C VAL A 221 8.24 18.13 14.58
N PHE A 222 8.27 16.79 14.56
CA PHE A 222 7.18 15.94 15.09
C PHE A 222 7.54 15.25 16.40
N LYS A 223 8.13 16.01 17.31
CA LYS A 223 8.33 15.62 18.70
C LYS A 223 7.33 16.37 19.57
N ASP A 224 6.96 15.79 20.70
CA ASP A 224 6.26 16.58 21.72
C ASP A 224 7.20 17.59 22.40
N SER A 225 6.63 18.38 23.32
CA SER A 225 7.36 19.35 24.13
C SER A 225 8.48 18.76 24.99
N ARG A 226 8.56 17.43 25.14
CA ARG A 226 9.61 16.70 25.85
C ARG A 226 10.63 16.05 24.90
N GLY A 227 10.49 16.22 23.59
CA GLY A 227 11.41 15.70 22.59
C GLY A 227 11.13 14.24 22.18
N GLU A 228 10.03 13.63 22.66
CA GLU A 228 9.68 12.25 22.32
C GLU A 228 9.01 12.20 20.92
N PRO A 229 9.47 11.30 20.03
CA PRO A 229 8.98 11.25 18.65
C PRO A 229 7.57 10.64 18.55
N PHE A 230 6.77 11.17 17.64
CA PHE A 230 5.49 10.57 17.28
C PHE A 230 5.67 9.32 16.41
N SER A 231 4.75 8.36 16.55
CA SER A 231 4.65 7.22 15.62
C SER A 231 4.33 7.72 14.21
N PRO A 232 4.69 6.95 13.16
CA PRO A 232 4.42 7.37 11.80
C PRO A 232 2.95 7.76 11.53
N LEU A 233 2.03 6.91 11.95
CA LEU A 233 0.60 7.17 11.79
C LEU A 233 0.16 8.43 12.55
N ARG A 234 0.71 8.67 13.75
CA ARG A 234 0.40 9.87 14.54
C ARG A 234 0.95 11.15 13.89
N ARG A 235 2.11 11.10 13.23
CA ARG A 235 2.63 12.25 12.46
C ARG A 235 1.74 12.60 11.28
N ALA A 236 1.30 11.60 10.52
CA ALA A 236 0.37 11.81 9.41
C ALA A 236 -0.94 12.45 9.90
N ALA A 237 -1.49 11.94 11.01
CA ALA A 237 -2.65 12.54 11.68
C ALA A 237 -2.39 13.98 12.14
N TYR A 238 -1.20 14.29 12.69
CA TYR A 238 -0.83 15.65 13.05
C TYR A 238 -0.70 16.57 11.82
N MET A 239 -0.11 16.11 10.71
CA MET A 239 -0.03 16.90 9.47
C MET A 239 -1.41 17.28 8.94
N ALA A 240 -2.36 16.34 9.00
CA ALA A 240 -3.75 16.62 8.63
C ALA A 240 -4.40 17.72 9.49
N THR A 241 -3.92 17.95 10.73
CA THR A 241 -4.42 19.04 11.59
C THR A 241 -3.83 20.42 11.23
N VAL A 242 -2.56 20.47 10.80
CA VAL A 242 -1.90 21.74 10.44
C VAL A 242 -2.26 22.20 9.03
N GLU A 243 -2.52 21.28 8.10
CA GLU A 243 -2.96 21.61 6.73
C GLU A 243 -4.34 22.27 6.71
N GLY A 244 -5.23 21.91 7.62
CA GLY A 244 -6.52 22.61 7.81
C GLY A 244 -6.37 24.07 8.27
N ALA A 245 -5.20 24.47 8.78
CA ALA A 245 -4.92 25.82 9.28
C ALA A 245 -4.10 26.69 8.32
N VAL A 246 -3.49 26.12 7.27
CA VAL A 246 -2.60 26.82 6.33
C VAL A 246 -3.06 26.59 4.89
N SER A 247 -4.18 27.21 4.52
CA SER A 247 -4.61 27.29 3.13
C SER A 247 -4.02 28.54 2.45
N GLU A 248 -2.72 28.60 2.17
CA GLU A 248 -2.13 29.62 1.25
C GLU A 248 -0.62 29.40 0.97
N SER A 249 -0.21 28.22 0.48
CA SER A 249 1.06 28.12 -0.27
C SER A 249 1.01 26.94 -1.23
N GLY A 250 0.98 27.25 -2.53
CA GLY A 250 0.89 26.28 -3.63
C GLY A 250 2.18 25.50 -3.90
N SER A 251 2.72 24.80 -2.91
CA SER A 251 3.68 23.71 -3.14
C SER A 251 2.91 22.40 -3.30
N SER A 252 3.40 21.52 -4.18
CA SER A 252 2.83 20.19 -4.51
C SER A 252 2.94 19.19 -3.33
N GLU A 253 2.50 19.59 -2.14
CA GLU A 253 2.67 18.84 -0.90
C GLU A 253 1.59 17.76 -0.77
N VAL A 254 2.03 16.55 -0.47
CA VAL A 254 1.14 15.43 -0.21
C VAL A 254 0.44 15.69 1.11
N SER A 255 -0.89 15.83 1.03
CA SER A 255 -1.69 16.06 2.22
C SER A 255 -1.47 14.95 3.26
N GLY A 256 -1.40 15.34 4.53
CA GLY A 256 -1.36 14.47 5.68
C GLY A 256 -2.50 13.46 5.69
N LEU A 257 -3.65 13.80 5.10
CA LEU A 257 -4.77 12.89 4.89
C LEU A 257 -4.43 11.78 3.89
N SER A 258 -3.85 12.12 2.73
CA SER A 258 -3.40 11.14 1.72
C SER A 258 -2.32 10.23 2.28
N LEU A 259 -1.41 10.79 3.09
CA LEU A 259 -0.38 10.00 3.76
C LEU A 259 -0.98 9.04 4.80
N LEU A 260 -1.94 9.51 5.58
CA LEU A 260 -2.66 8.69 6.56
C LEU A 260 -3.35 7.52 5.86
N GLU A 261 -4.03 7.78 4.73
CA GLU A 261 -4.71 6.75 3.96
C GLU A 261 -3.74 5.69 3.40
N ALA A 262 -2.61 6.12 2.85
CA ALA A 262 -1.56 5.22 2.36
C ALA A 262 -0.99 4.33 3.48
N MET A 263 -0.71 4.90 4.66
CA MET A 263 -0.21 4.13 5.80
C MET A 263 -1.22 3.08 6.28
N LEU A 264 -2.51 3.41 6.29
CA LEU A 264 -3.57 2.47 6.68
C LEU A 264 -3.71 1.32 5.68
N ARG A 265 -3.57 1.56 4.37
CA ARG A 265 -3.59 0.51 3.34
C ARG A 265 -2.47 -0.51 3.50
N VAL A 266 -1.29 -0.06 3.93
CA VAL A 266 -0.10 -0.92 4.16
C VAL A 266 -0.16 -1.65 5.51
N GLY A 267 -1.22 -1.45 6.30
CA GLY A 267 -1.44 -2.16 7.56
C GLY A 267 -0.72 -1.52 8.74
N ALA A 268 -0.59 -0.18 8.75
CA ALA A 268 -0.08 0.53 9.92
C ALA A 268 -0.87 0.21 11.20
N ARG A 269 -0.17 0.16 12.33
CA ARG A 269 -0.77 -0.14 13.64
C ARG A 269 -1.62 1.04 14.13
N VAL A 270 -2.92 0.97 13.88
CA VAL A 270 -3.90 2.04 14.14
C VAL A 270 -3.91 2.50 15.61
N ASN A 271 -3.79 1.54 16.53
CA ASN A 271 -3.89 1.77 17.98
C ASN A 271 -2.55 2.00 18.67
N GLN A 272 -1.48 2.25 17.91
CA GLN A 272 -0.16 2.50 18.51
C GLN A 272 -0.14 3.86 19.22
N THR A 273 0.09 3.84 20.53
CA THR A 273 0.36 5.04 21.33
C THR A 273 1.80 5.49 21.13
N SER A 274 2.04 6.81 21.06
CA SER A 274 3.40 7.36 20.97
C SER A 274 3.51 8.73 21.65
N GLY A 275 4.74 9.23 21.78
CA GLY A 275 5.06 10.43 22.54
C GLY A 275 4.90 10.24 24.05
N SER A 276 5.34 11.22 24.80
CA SER A 276 5.40 11.21 26.26
C SER A 276 4.03 11.18 26.97
N ASN A 277 2.96 11.51 26.24
CA ASN A 277 1.57 11.44 26.70
C ASN A 277 0.87 10.13 26.30
N HIS A 278 1.52 9.21 25.60
CA HIS A 278 0.91 7.95 25.12
C HIS A 278 -0.37 8.18 24.30
N GLU A 279 -0.31 9.09 23.33
CA GLU A 279 -1.47 9.42 22.50
C GLU A 279 -1.51 8.58 21.22
N THR A 280 -2.73 8.24 20.79
CA THR A 280 -2.98 7.59 19.51
C THR A 280 -3.08 8.62 18.37
N ALA A 281 -3.05 8.13 17.13
CA ALA A 281 -3.31 8.97 15.95
C ALA A 281 -4.71 9.60 16.02
N LEU A 282 -5.72 8.85 16.50
CA LEU A 282 -7.09 9.33 16.65
C LEU A 282 -7.17 10.48 17.67
N MET A 283 -6.50 10.39 18.81
CA MET A 283 -6.44 11.49 19.79
C MET A 283 -5.84 12.76 19.21
N THR A 284 -4.77 12.62 18.41
CA THR A 284 -4.09 13.76 17.80
C THR A 284 -4.99 14.43 16.76
N ALA A 285 -5.61 13.64 15.87
CA ALA A 285 -6.58 14.15 14.89
C ALA A 285 -7.79 14.81 15.59
N ALA A 286 -8.30 14.19 16.64
CA ALA A 286 -9.46 14.68 17.39
C ALA A 286 -9.17 15.97 18.15
N ALA A 287 -7.99 16.11 18.76
CA ALA A 287 -7.58 17.34 19.43
C ALA A 287 -7.30 18.49 18.44
N GLY A 288 -6.77 18.16 17.25
CA GLY A 288 -6.41 19.13 16.23
C GLY A 288 -7.54 19.50 15.25
N GLY A 289 -8.72 18.89 15.36
CA GLY A 289 -9.87 19.25 14.51
C GLY A 289 -9.86 18.61 13.12
N ALA A 290 -9.05 17.57 12.87
CA ALA A 290 -8.99 16.90 11.58
C ALA A 290 -10.12 15.86 11.43
N GLU A 291 -11.29 16.33 10.99
CA GLU A 291 -12.51 15.52 10.84
C GLU A 291 -12.32 14.30 9.93
N ASP A 292 -11.77 14.52 8.73
CA ASP A 292 -11.56 13.46 7.74
C ASP A 292 -10.55 12.41 8.24
N ALA A 293 -9.50 12.84 8.94
CA ALA A 293 -8.52 11.95 9.53
C ALA A 293 -9.15 11.08 10.63
N CYS A 294 -10.02 11.65 11.46
CA CYS A 294 -10.78 10.89 12.46
C CYS A 294 -11.68 9.84 11.81
N ALA A 295 -12.41 10.23 10.75
CA ALA A 295 -13.29 9.33 10.00
C ALA A 295 -12.52 8.14 9.41
N LEU A 296 -11.35 8.40 8.79
CA LEU A 296 -10.49 7.35 8.23
C LEU A 296 -9.95 6.41 9.29
N LEU A 297 -9.46 6.94 10.41
CA LEU A 297 -8.91 6.13 11.51
C LEU A 297 -9.97 5.22 12.13
N ILE A 298 -11.18 5.73 12.35
CA ILE A 298 -12.29 4.93 12.90
C ILE A 298 -12.71 3.84 11.91
N LYS A 299 -12.80 4.16 10.61
CA LYS A 299 -13.08 3.17 9.57
C LYS A 299 -12.00 2.08 9.50
N ALA A 300 -10.75 2.42 9.83
CA ALA A 300 -9.64 1.47 9.89
C ALA A 300 -9.56 0.67 11.21
N GLY A 301 -10.54 0.81 12.12
CA GLY A 301 -10.59 0.06 13.37
C GLY A 301 -9.79 0.68 14.52
N ALA A 302 -9.69 2.02 14.55
CA ALA A 302 -9.16 2.72 15.72
C ALA A 302 -10.04 2.43 16.94
N ASP A 303 -9.39 2.09 18.06
CA ASP A 303 -10.04 1.94 19.35
C ASP A 303 -10.35 3.35 19.91
N ILE A 304 -11.64 3.57 20.17
CA ILE A 304 -12.24 4.89 20.40
C ILE A 304 -12.00 5.36 21.84
N ASP A 305 -12.00 4.42 22.79
CA ASP A 305 -11.99 4.70 24.23
C ASP A 305 -10.61 4.48 24.86
N VAL A 306 -9.55 4.37 24.04
CA VAL A 306 -8.17 4.41 24.52
C VAL A 306 -7.95 5.71 25.29
N THR A 307 -7.21 5.63 26.39
CA THR A 307 -6.86 6.80 27.21
C THR A 307 -5.38 7.13 27.08
N ASN A 308 -5.08 8.43 26.99
CA ASN A 308 -3.70 8.91 27.08
C ASN A 308 -3.19 8.86 28.55
N LYS A 309 -1.98 9.35 28.80
CA LYS A 309 -1.35 9.34 30.14
C LYS A 309 -2.13 10.13 31.20
N SER A 310 -2.94 11.11 30.82
CA SER A 310 -3.83 11.84 31.74
C SER A 310 -5.20 11.19 31.90
N GLY A 311 -5.46 10.05 31.26
CA GLY A 311 -6.76 9.39 31.26
C GLY A 311 -7.75 9.96 30.23
N SER A 312 -7.31 10.85 29.33
CA SER A 312 -8.20 11.51 28.37
C SER A 312 -8.39 10.63 27.12
N THR A 313 -9.64 10.49 26.68
CA THR A 313 -10.02 9.86 25.40
C THR A 313 -10.06 10.88 24.26
N ALA A 314 -10.19 10.41 23.02
CA ALA A 314 -10.40 11.30 21.87
C ALA A 314 -11.66 12.18 22.01
N LEU A 315 -12.72 11.66 22.67
CA LEU A 315 -13.94 12.42 22.95
C LEU A 315 -13.70 13.55 23.95
N ILE A 316 -12.96 13.27 25.04
CA ILE A 316 -12.60 14.29 26.03
C ILE A 316 -11.76 15.41 25.38
N LEU A 317 -10.77 15.04 24.56
CA LEU A 317 -9.89 16.00 23.89
C LEU A 317 -10.64 16.86 22.85
N SER A 318 -11.50 16.28 22.03
CA SER A 318 -12.29 17.03 21.03
C SER A 318 -13.33 17.94 21.70
N ALA A 319 -13.96 17.51 22.79
CA ALA A 319 -14.89 18.33 23.56
C ALA A 319 -14.19 19.53 24.22
N GLN A 320 -13.00 19.33 24.79
CA GLN A 320 -12.17 20.41 25.35
C GLN A 320 -11.71 21.43 24.29
N ARG A 321 -11.54 20.99 23.04
CA ARG A 321 -11.06 21.85 21.94
C ARG A 321 -12.17 22.48 21.12
N GLY A 322 -13.44 22.15 21.41
CA GLY A 322 -14.58 22.76 20.71
C GLY A 322 -14.93 22.13 19.36
N HIS A 323 -14.44 20.93 19.06
CA HIS A 323 -14.60 20.30 17.74
C HIS A 323 -15.92 19.51 17.62
N LEU A 324 -17.03 20.22 17.40
CA LEU A 324 -18.40 19.66 17.41
C LEU A 324 -18.62 18.48 16.44
N HIS A 325 -18.11 18.55 15.20
CA HIS A 325 -18.31 17.47 14.24
C HIS A 325 -17.57 16.19 14.67
N ILE A 326 -16.36 16.33 15.23
CA ILE A 326 -15.58 15.21 15.74
C ILE A 326 -16.28 14.58 16.95
N VAL A 327 -16.82 15.39 17.86
CA VAL A 327 -17.64 14.89 18.98
C VAL A 327 -18.81 14.06 18.47
N ASN A 328 -19.57 14.57 17.50
CA ASN A 328 -20.69 13.84 16.89
C ASN A 328 -20.22 12.54 16.22
N LEU A 329 -19.09 12.57 15.54
CA LEU A 329 -18.51 11.42 14.86
C LEU A 329 -18.11 10.32 15.86
N LEU A 330 -17.44 10.69 16.95
CA LEU A 330 -17.02 9.76 18.00
C LEU A 330 -18.21 9.14 18.74
N ILE A 331 -19.24 9.92 19.05
CA ILE A 331 -20.47 9.41 19.67
C ILE A 331 -21.18 8.42 18.74
N LYS A 332 -21.29 8.74 17.45
CA LYS A 332 -21.86 7.82 16.44
C LYS A 332 -21.05 6.54 16.28
N ALA A 333 -19.73 6.62 16.47
CA ALA A 333 -18.84 5.47 16.45
C ALA A 333 -18.89 4.61 17.73
N GLY A 334 -19.59 5.07 18.77
CA GLY A 334 -19.83 4.31 20.01
C GLY A 334 -18.93 4.67 21.18
N ALA A 335 -18.32 5.87 21.21
CA ALA A 335 -17.52 6.34 22.33
C ALA A 335 -18.31 6.34 23.66
N ASP A 336 -17.69 5.92 24.76
CA ASP A 336 -18.28 6.06 26.10
C ASP A 336 -18.23 7.54 26.57
N VAL A 337 -19.39 8.17 26.51
CA VAL A 337 -19.59 9.58 26.88
C VAL A 337 -19.39 9.88 28.37
N ASN A 338 -19.36 8.85 29.24
CA ASN A 338 -19.25 9.00 30.69
C ASN A 338 -17.82 8.81 31.22
N MET A 339 -16.85 8.47 30.36
CA MET A 339 -15.47 8.36 30.78
C MET A 339 -14.95 9.68 31.36
N ALA A 340 -14.16 9.54 32.43
CA ALA A 340 -13.50 10.65 33.10
C ALA A 340 -11.98 10.45 33.03
N ASN A 341 -11.25 11.54 32.87
CA ASN A 341 -9.80 11.53 32.94
C ASN A 341 -9.31 11.36 34.40
N HIS A 342 -7.99 11.28 34.63
CA HIS A 342 -7.43 11.07 35.96
C HIS A 342 -7.72 12.20 36.97
N TYR A 343 -8.21 13.34 36.49
CA TYR A 343 -8.64 14.48 37.30
C TYR A 343 -10.15 14.45 37.59
N GLY A 344 -10.87 13.43 37.10
CA GLY A 344 -12.32 13.30 37.23
C GLY A 344 -13.11 14.10 36.18
N PHE A 345 -12.45 14.77 35.23
CA PHE A 345 -13.16 15.54 34.20
C PHE A 345 -13.72 14.62 33.11
N THR A 346 -15.01 14.77 32.84
CA THR A 346 -15.71 14.17 31.69
C THR A 346 -15.70 15.13 30.49
N ALA A 347 -16.03 14.62 29.30
CA ALA A 347 -16.20 15.46 28.11
C ALA A 347 -17.24 16.59 28.32
N LEU A 348 -18.34 16.30 29.03
CA LEU A 348 -19.38 17.27 29.36
C LEU A 348 -18.85 18.39 30.25
N MET A 349 -18.01 18.06 31.24
CA MET A 349 -17.43 19.05 32.15
C MET A 349 -16.51 20.03 31.42
N LEU A 350 -15.61 19.53 30.57
CA LEU A 350 -14.68 20.40 29.83
C LEU A 350 -15.42 21.25 28.80
N ALA A 351 -16.40 20.70 28.08
CA ALA A 351 -17.24 21.47 27.17
C ALA A 351 -18.06 22.54 27.90
N ALA A 352 -18.51 22.25 29.12
CA ALA A 352 -19.25 23.19 29.94
C ALA A 352 -18.37 24.28 30.55
N GLU A 353 -17.13 23.93 30.95
CA GLU A 353 -16.13 24.87 31.45
C GLU A 353 -15.73 25.89 30.39
N ASP A 354 -15.58 25.49 29.12
CA ASP A 354 -15.21 26.40 28.03
C ASP A 354 -16.42 27.03 27.30
N GLY A 355 -17.63 26.61 27.67
CA GLY A 355 -18.87 27.24 27.19
C GLY A 355 -19.32 26.79 25.79
N TYR A 356 -18.88 25.62 25.30
CA TYR A 356 -19.29 25.08 24.00
C TYR A 356 -20.72 24.53 24.04
N GLU A 357 -21.71 25.43 23.98
CA GLU A 357 -23.14 25.14 24.13
C GLU A 357 -23.63 23.95 23.28
N GLU A 358 -23.29 23.92 22.00
CA GLU A 358 -23.75 22.84 21.10
C GLU A 358 -23.10 21.48 21.42
N ILE A 359 -21.85 21.46 21.89
CA ILE A 359 -21.21 20.22 22.34
C ILE A 359 -21.87 19.72 23.62
N VAL A 360 -22.18 20.63 24.55
CA VAL A 360 -22.92 20.30 25.77
C VAL A 360 -24.31 19.73 25.41
N ARG A 361 -25.01 20.33 24.44
CA ARG A 361 -26.29 19.82 23.95
C ARG A 361 -26.18 18.37 23.46
N VAL A 362 -25.26 18.12 22.53
CA VAL A 362 -25.04 16.79 21.93
C VAL A 362 -24.66 15.76 22.99
N LEU A 363 -23.75 16.10 23.91
CA LEU A 363 -23.35 15.18 24.98
C LEU A 363 -24.49 14.85 25.94
N VAL A 364 -25.34 15.83 26.27
CA VAL A 364 -26.52 15.60 27.11
C VAL A 364 -27.55 14.71 26.41
N GLU A 365 -27.78 14.93 25.12
CA GLU A 365 -28.67 14.11 24.28
C GLU A 365 -28.14 12.68 24.13
N ALA A 366 -26.82 12.49 24.12
CA ALA A 366 -26.15 11.19 24.09
C ALA A 366 -26.21 10.43 25.43
N GLY A 367 -26.87 10.98 26.47
CA GLY A 367 -27.10 10.26 27.73
C GLY A 367 -25.97 10.38 28.76
N THR A 368 -25.18 11.44 28.72
CA THR A 368 -24.16 11.70 29.76
C THR A 368 -24.77 11.86 31.15
N ASN A 369 -24.03 11.41 32.17
CA ASN A 369 -24.32 11.68 33.56
C ASN A 369 -23.98 13.16 33.90
N LYS A 370 -24.99 14.01 33.74
CA LYS A 370 -24.94 15.46 34.02
C LYS A 370 -24.54 15.83 35.45
N ASN A 371 -24.64 14.88 36.38
CA ASN A 371 -24.39 15.09 37.81
C ASN A 371 -23.07 14.46 38.29
N SER A 372 -22.27 13.90 37.39
CA SER A 372 -20.89 13.52 37.71
C SER A 372 -20.11 14.73 38.25
N VAL A 373 -19.12 14.46 39.09
CA VAL A 373 -18.23 15.46 39.68
C VAL A 373 -16.77 15.11 39.43
N ASP A 374 -15.94 16.13 39.26
CA ASP A 374 -14.49 15.98 39.19
C ASP A 374 -13.88 15.68 40.57
N ASN A 375 -12.55 15.59 40.65
CA ASN A 375 -11.84 15.33 41.91
C ASN A 375 -11.99 16.47 42.95
N GLU A 376 -12.45 17.65 42.55
CA GLU A 376 -12.77 18.78 43.45
C GLU A 376 -14.25 18.81 43.85
N GLY A 377 -15.04 17.83 43.42
CA GLY A 377 -16.48 17.78 43.66
C GLY A 377 -17.29 18.74 42.77
N LYS A 378 -16.69 19.27 41.70
CA LYS A 378 -17.35 20.21 40.79
C LYS A 378 -18.04 19.47 39.65
N SER A 379 -19.32 19.78 39.44
CA SER A 379 -20.11 19.30 38.30
C SER A 379 -19.95 20.20 37.07
N ALA A 380 -20.40 19.74 35.90
CA ALA A 380 -20.42 20.56 34.68
C ALA A 380 -21.17 21.90 34.85
N LEU A 381 -22.28 21.90 35.61
CA LEU A 381 -23.03 23.12 35.92
C LEU A 381 -22.21 24.09 36.78
N MET A 382 -21.44 23.58 37.73
CA MET A 382 -20.57 24.39 38.59
C MET A 382 -19.43 25.03 37.81
N LEU A 383 -18.80 24.29 36.90
CA LEU A 383 -17.74 24.79 36.03
C LEU A 383 -18.27 25.89 35.09
N ALA A 384 -19.40 25.65 34.42
CA ALA A 384 -20.05 26.65 33.57
C ALA A 384 -20.44 27.93 34.34
N ALA A 385 -20.96 27.76 35.56
CA ALA A 385 -21.34 28.87 36.44
C ALA A 385 -20.12 29.67 36.94
N HIS A 386 -19.02 28.99 37.26
CA HIS A 386 -17.76 29.61 37.67
C HIS A 386 -17.13 30.44 36.54
N ARG A 387 -17.24 29.96 35.29
CA ARG A 387 -16.71 30.64 34.10
C ARG A 387 -17.67 31.68 33.51
N GLY A 388 -18.93 31.68 33.94
CA GLY A 388 -19.93 32.68 33.53
C GLY A 388 -20.63 32.35 32.22
N HIS A 389 -20.60 31.09 31.77
CA HIS A 389 -21.22 30.64 30.52
C HIS A 389 -22.74 30.52 30.66
N GLN A 390 -23.43 31.65 30.60
CA GLN A 390 -24.86 31.78 30.86
C GLN A 390 -25.73 30.85 30.01
N ASN A 391 -25.45 30.69 28.71
CA ASN A 391 -26.24 29.81 27.85
C ASN A 391 -26.08 28.34 28.24
N THR A 392 -24.84 27.92 28.54
CA THR A 392 -24.53 26.57 29.02
C THR A 392 -25.20 26.30 30.37
N VAL A 393 -25.16 27.25 31.30
CA VAL A 393 -25.86 27.17 32.59
C VAL A 393 -27.36 26.99 32.37
N LYS A 394 -27.96 27.81 31.50
CA LYS A 394 -29.38 27.71 31.15
C LYS A 394 -29.71 26.33 30.58
N LEU A 395 -28.94 25.87 29.59
CA LEU A 395 -29.14 24.57 28.95
C LEU A 395 -29.06 23.43 29.97
N LEU A 396 -28.07 23.43 30.85
CA LEU A 396 -27.92 22.40 31.89
C LEU A 396 -29.08 22.42 32.90
N ILE A 397 -29.57 23.61 33.28
CA ILE A 397 -30.76 23.76 34.15
C ILE A 397 -32.01 23.22 33.44
N ASP A 398 -32.23 23.61 32.18
CA ASP A 398 -33.36 23.15 31.36
C ASP A 398 -33.33 21.62 31.20
N GLN A 399 -32.13 21.05 31.16
CA GLN A 399 -31.85 19.61 31.12
C GLN A 399 -31.84 18.94 32.51
N LYS A 400 -32.34 19.63 33.54
CA LYS A 400 -32.52 19.16 34.93
C LYS A 400 -31.22 18.73 35.64
N ALA A 401 -30.09 19.38 35.34
CA ALA A 401 -28.87 19.20 36.12
C ALA A 401 -29.10 19.61 37.59
N ASN A 402 -28.47 18.89 38.53
CA ASN A 402 -28.68 19.11 39.95
C ASN A 402 -27.95 20.38 40.44
N VAL A 403 -28.70 21.46 40.65
CA VAL A 403 -28.18 22.74 41.16
C VAL A 403 -27.69 22.70 42.61
N LYS A 404 -27.95 21.61 43.34
CA LYS A 404 -27.61 21.46 44.78
C LYS A 404 -26.30 20.72 45.03
N ILE A 405 -25.60 20.26 43.99
CA ILE A 405 -24.28 19.63 44.14
C ILE A 405 -23.34 20.65 44.81
N LYS A 406 -22.53 20.15 45.74
CA LYS A 406 -21.53 20.94 46.48
C LYS A 406 -20.14 20.44 46.15
N SER A 407 -19.21 21.37 45.96
CA SER A 407 -17.78 21.06 45.86
C SER A 407 -17.25 20.49 47.17
N ASN A 408 -16.00 20.03 47.15
CA ASN A 408 -15.28 19.63 48.36
C ASN A 408 -15.14 20.79 49.37
N GLN A 409 -15.25 22.04 48.92
CA GLN A 409 -15.28 23.25 49.76
C GLN A 409 -16.70 23.61 50.23
N GLY A 410 -17.72 22.84 49.85
CA GLY A 410 -19.12 23.05 50.24
C GLY A 410 -19.87 24.07 49.38
N GLU A 411 -19.28 24.53 48.28
CA GLU A 411 -19.82 25.58 47.41
C GLU A 411 -20.75 25.00 46.34
N THR A 412 -21.88 25.65 46.09
CA THR A 412 -22.79 25.31 44.99
C THR A 412 -22.44 26.09 43.72
N ALA A 413 -23.06 25.73 42.59
CA ALA A 413 -22.92 26.50 41.35
C ALA A 413 -23.31 27.99 41.53
N LEU A 414 -24.29 28.27 42.38
CA LEU A 414 -24.70 29.65 42.69
C LEU A 414 -23.62 30.41 43.47
N ASP A 415 -22.94 29.74 44.41
CA ASP A 415 -21.88 30.36 45.22
C ASP A 415 -20.67 30.71 44.35
N LEU A 416 -20.27 29.80 43.46
CA LEU A 416 -19.20 30.03 42.49
C LEU A 416 -19.52 31.17 41.52
N ALA A 417 -20.77 31.26 41.03
CA ALA A 417 -21.20 32.38 40.17
C ALA A 417 -21.18 33.72 40.92
N LYS A 418 -21.52 33.74 42.21
CA LYS A 418 -21.45 34.93 43.07
C LYS A 418 -20.01 35.36 43.33
N GLU A 419 -19.12 34.40 43.64
CA GLU A 419 -17.70 34.66 43.89
C GLU A 419 -17.06 35.39 42.69
N LYS A 420 -17.40 34.99 41.46
CA LYS A 420 -16.89 35.61 40.24
C LYS A 420 -17.73 36.79 39.70
N GLY A 421 -18.88 37.08 40.31
CA GLY A 421 -19.72 38.23 39.94
C GLY A 421 -20.56 38.04 38.66
N HIS A 422 -20.82 36.81 38.24
CA HIS A 422 -21.54 36.50 36.99
C HIS A 422 -23.06 36.69 37.12
N GLN A 423 -23.51 37.94 37.00
CA GLN A 423 -24.89 38.37 37.31
C GLN A 423 -25.99 37.55 36.64
N GLU A 424 -25.86 37.22 35.35
CA GLU A 424 -26.89 36.44 34.65
C GLU A 424 -26.95 34.98 35.13
N CYS A 425 -25.80 34.37 35.41
CA CYS A 425 -25.74 33.04 36.03
C CYS A 425 -26.38 33.03 37.41
N ILE A 426 -26.10 34.06 38.24
CA ILE A 426 -26.71 34.24 39.56
C ILE A 426 -28.24 34.33 39.46
N LYS A 427 -28.77 35.12 38.52
CA LYS A 427 -30.22 35.25 38.30
C LYS A 427 -30.85 33.93 37.90
N MET A 428 -30.23 33.17 37.00
CA MET A 428 -30.76 31.88 36.53
C MET A 428 -30.71 30.80 37.61
N LEU A 429 -29.56 30.64 38.27
CA LEU A 429 -29.37 29.68 39.34
C LEU A 429 -30.21 30.02 40.58
N GLY A 430 -30.37 31.32 40.89
CA GLY A 430 -31.23 31.78 41.99
C GLY A 430 -32.71 31.48 41.77
N LYS A 431 -33.18 31.45 40.52
CA LYS A 431 -34.53 30.99 40.18
C LYS A 431 -34.66 29.47 40.25
N ALA A 432 -33.61 28.74 39.89
CA ALA A 432 -33.59 27.28 39.85
C ALA A 432 -33.38 26.64 41.25
N ALA A 433 -32.70 27.33 42.17
CA ALA A 433 -32.58 26.92 43.56
C ALA A 433 -33.84 27.35 44.33
N PRO A 434 -34.61 26.43 44.94
CA PRO A 434 -35.71 26.85 45.81
C PRO A 434 -35.13 27.70 46.93
N MET A 435 -35.65 28.93 47.09
CA MET A 435 -35.26 29.83 48.17
C MET A 435 -35.29 29.05 49.48
N HIS A 436 -34.17 29.06 50.21
CA HIS A 436 -34.11 28.56 51.57
C HIS A 436 -35.35 29.05 52.31
N GLY A 437 -36.14 28.13 52.87
CA GLY A 437 -37.24 28.45 53.75
C GLY A 437 -36.70 29.28 54.92
N TRP A 438 -37.12 30.54 54.97
CA TRP A 438 -37.13 31.32 56.18
C TRP A 438 -38.53 31.14 56.77
N TRP A 439 -38.64 30.26 57.78
CA TRP A 439 -39.74 30.24 58.75
C TRP A 439 -39.16 29.84 60.10
#